data_AF-Q2W5R4-F1
#
_entry.id   AF-Q2W5R4-F1
#
_cell.length_a   1.000
_cell.length_b   1.000
_cell.length_c   1.000
_cell.angle_alpha   90.00
_cell.angle_beta   90.00
_cell.angle_gamma   90.00
#
_symmetry.space_group_name_H-M   'P 1'
#
loop_
_entity.id
_entity.type
_entity.pdbx_description
1 polymer ?
#
loop_
_entity_poly.entity_id
_entity_poly.type
_entity_poly.pdbx_seq_one_letter_code
_entity_poly.pdbx_strand_id
1 'polypeptide(L)'
;MRFDARRSPSLPDDVSVRLQKLAGSRLTQDGIIVIIAQTYRSQERNRAEALDRLVAMIREAAKPPPPKRRPTKPTKGSTERRLESKGKRSETKRLRSERPE
;
A
#
# COMPACT_ATOMS: atom_id res chain seq x y z
N MET A 1 24.86 -3.42 11.87
CA MET A 1 23.96 -3.95 12.92
C MET A 1 23.08 -5.03 12.32
N ARG A 2 22.77 -6.09 13.08
CA ARG A 2 21.84 -7.15 12.67
C ARG A 2 20.72 -7.25 13.70
N PHE A 3 19.48 -7.40 13.24
CA PHE A 3 18.29 -7.54 14.08
C PHE A 3 17.42 -8.68 13.55
N ASP A 4 17.16 -9.70 14.37
CA ASP A 4 16.28 -10.81 13.99
C ASP A 4 14.81 -10.36 14.11
N ALA A 5 14.18 -10.05 12.98
CA ALA A 5 12.79 -9.60 12.98
C ALA A 5 11.80 -10.75 13.06
N ARG A 6 12.22 -11.98 12.73
CA ARG A 6 11.34 -13.15 12.62
C ARG A 6 11.16 -13.87 13.95
N ARG A 7 12.22 -13.90 14.77
CA ARG A 7 12.24 -14.59 16.06
C ARG A 7 12.25 -13.64 17.25
N SER A 8 12.10 -12.33 17.04
CA SER A 8 12.08 -11.36 18.14
C SER A 8 10.82 -11.55 18.99
N PRO A 9 10.95 -11.87 20.30
CA PRO A 9 9.81 -12.05 21.20
C PRO A 9 9.13 -10.72 21.56
N SER A 10 9.76 -9.58 21.24
CA SER A 10 9.27 -8.25 21.58
C SER A 10 8.39 -7.63 20.49
N LEU A 11 8.15 -8.33 19.38
CA LEU A 11 7.33 -7.84 18.27
C LEU A 11 6.05 -8.68 18.15
N PRO A 12 4.86 -8.05 18.11
CA PRO A 12 3.65 -8.72 17.68
C PRO A 12 3.79 -9.30 16.26
N ASP A 13 3.13 -10.42 15.98
CA ASP A 13 3.26 -11.15 14.71
C ASP A 13 2.89 -10.30 13.49
N ASP A 14 1.89 -9.44 13.60
CA ASP A 14 1.49 -8.57 12.50
C ASP A 14 2.55 -7.50 12.21
N VAL A 15 3.18 -6.94 13.25
CA VAL A 15 4.28 -5.99 13.14
C VAL A 15 5.52 -6.67 12.57
N SER A 16 5.85 -7.89 12.99
CA SER A 16 7.01 -8.64 12.49
C SER A 16 6.87 -8.93 10.99
N VAL A 17 5.68 -9.31 10.52
CA VAL A 17 5.38 -9.54 9.10
C VAL A 17 5.46 -8.24 8.30
N ARG A 18 4.90 -7.13 8.81
CA ARG A 18 4.99 -5.82 8.15
C ARG A 18 6.43 -5.33 8.10
N LEU A 19 7.19 -5.50 9.17
CA LEU A 19 8.58 -5.11 9.27
C LEU A 19 9.44 -5.85 8.26
N GLN A 20 9.24 -7.17 8.08
CA GLN A 20 9.91 -7.96 7.06
C GLN A 20 9.61 -7.44 5.64
N LYS A 21 8.35 -7.07 5.36
CA LYS A 21 7.97 -6.48 4.07
C LYS A 21 8.62 -5.11 3.84
N LEU A 22 8.67 -4.25 4.86
CA LEU A 22 9.28 -2.92 4.79
C LEU A 22 10.81 -2.97 4.67
N ALA A 23 11.45 -3.97 5.28
CA ALA A 23 12.90 -4.15 5.23
C ALA A 23 13.39 -4.42 3.78
N GLY A 24 12.59 -5.12 2.97
CA GLY A 24 12.89 -5.36 1.56
C GLY A 24 14.25 -6.02 1.36
N SER A 25 15.13 -5.39 0.58
CA SER A 25 16.49 -5.88 0.31
C SER A 25 17.41 -5.96 1.53
N ARG A 26 17.04 -5.34 2.65
CA ARG A 26 17.79 -5.41 3.92
C ARG A 26 17.50 -6.70 4.71
N LEU A 27 16.50 -7.47 4.30
CA LEU A 27 16.11 -8.72 4.93
C LEU A 27 16.87 -9.90 4.32
N THR A 28 17.49 -10.71 5.17
CA THR A 28 18.10 -11.99 4.79
C THR A 28 17.07 -13.11 4.74
N GLN A 29 17.41 -14.25 4.12
CA GLN A 29 16.52 -15.43 4.06
C GLN A 29 16.15 -15.97 5.44
N ASP A 30 17.04 -15.80 6.42
CA ASP A 30 16.81 -16.20 7.81
C ASP A 30 15.86 -15.26 8.58
N GLY A 31 15.45 -14.13 7.98
CA GLY A 31 14.59 -13.14 8.63
C GLY A 31 15.34 -12.10 9.45
N ILE A 32 16.66 -12.00 9.25
CA ILE A 32 17.52 -11.01 9.91
C ILE A 32 17.61 -9.75 9.05
N ILE A 33 17.29 -8.60 9.64
CA ILE A 33 17.45 -7.28 9.03
C ILE A 33 18.87 -6.78 9.27
N VAL A 34 19.56 -6.45 8.18
CA VAL A 34 20.92 -5.90 8.20
C VAL A 34 20.85 -4.39 7.96
N ILE A 35 21.29 -3.60 8.96
CA ILE A 35 21.38 -2.14 8.86
C ILE A 35 22.85 -1.74 8.86
N ILE A 36 23.25 -1.06 7.78
CA ILE A 36 24.59 -0.51 7.60
C ILE A 36 24.51 0.99 7.88
N ALA A 37 25.36 1.45 8.80
CA ALA A 37 25.56 2.87 9.13
C ALA A 37 27.06 3.13 9.13
N GLN A 38 27.51 4.05 8.29
CA GLN A 38 28.93 4.31 8.00
C GLN A 38 29.18 5.81 7.77
N THR A 39 28.31 6.66 8.31
CA THR A 39 28.29 8.10 8.04
C THR A 39 29.33 8.85 8.88
N TYR A 40 29.65 8.35 10.07
CA TYR A 40 30.53 9.01 11.04
C TYR A 40 31.85 8.25 11.21
N ARG A 41 32.88 8.96 11.68
CA ARG A 41 34.15 8.33 12.10
C ARG A 41 34.01 7.54 13.41
N SER A 42 33.14 7.98 14.31
CA SER A 42 32.92 7.29 15.60
C SER A 42 31.97 6.10 15.44
N GLN A 43 32.38 4.96 15.97
CA GLN A 43 31.56 3.74 16.02
C GLN A 43 30.27 3.95 16.83
N GLU A 44 30.33 4.71 17.92
CA GLU A 44 29.17 4.99 18.76
C GLU A 44 28.10 5.76 18.00
N ARG A 45 28.50 6.78 17.23
CA ARG A 45 27.58 7.54 16.38
C ARG A 45 26.97 6.69 15.28
N ASN A 46 27.77 5.83 14.63
CA ASN A 46 27.24 4.88 13.65
C ASN A 46 26.27 3.86 14.28
N ARG A 47 26.53 3.42 15.51
CA ARG A 47 25.62 2.52 16.24
C ARG A 47 24.32 3.22 16.59
N ALA A 48 24.38 4.45 17.09
CA ALA A 48 23.19 5.26 17.37
C ALA A 48 22.35 5.47 16.10
N GLU A 49 22.98 5.85 14.99
CA GLU A 49 22.30 6.01 13.70
C GLU A 49 21.63 4.70 13.22
N ALA A 50 22.33 3.56 13.36
CA ALA A 50 21.75 2.27 12.99
C ALA A 50 20.51 1.92 13.85
N LEU A 51 20.54 2.25 15.13
CA LEU A 51 19.41 2.07 16.04
C LEU A 51 18.25 3.00 15.68
N ASP A 52 18.51 4.28 15.40
CA ASP A 52 17.47 5.23 15.01
C ASP A 52 16.76 4.80 13.73
N ARG A 53 17.52 4.32 12.73
CA ARG A 53 16.97 3.75 11.49
C ARG A 53 16.10 2.51 11.76
N LEU A 54 16.53 1.64 12.66
CA LEU A 54 15.74 0.46 13.06
C LEU A 54 14.44 0.88 13.74
N VAL A 55 14.52 1.78 14.72
CA VAL A 55 13.37 2.26 15.49
C VAL A 55 12.37 2.96 14.57
N ALA A 56 12.83 3.79 13.65
CA ALA A 56 11.97 4.42 12.65
C ALA A 56 11.22 3.38 11.79
N MET A 57 11.92 2.33 11.36
CA MET A 57 11.32 1.24 10.57
C MET A 57 10.30 0.43 11.38
N ILE A 58 10.59 0.13 12.65
CA ILE A 58 9.66 -0.56 13.55
C ILE A 58 8.41 0.30 13.80
N ARG A 59 8.58 1.61 14.01
CA ARG A 59 7.44 2.54 14.17
C ARG A 59 6.56 2.56 12.93
N GLU A 60 7.16 2.54 11.73
CA GLU A 60 6.41 2.47 10.47
C GLU A 60 5.63 1.15 10.36
N ALA A 61 6.25 0.02 10.72
CA ALA A 61 5.62 -1.29 10.73
C ALA A 61 4.46 -1.39 11.75
N ALA A 62 4.59 -0.71 12.88
CA ALA A 62 3.59 -0.69 13.94
C ALA A 62 2.37 0.18 13.62
N LYS A 63 2.43 1.03 12.59
CA LYS A 63 1.26 1.82 12.16
C LYS A 63 0.13 0.88 11.72
N PRO A 64 -1.12 1.19 12.09
CA PRO A 64 -2.27 0.42 11.62
C PRO A 64 -2.33 0.49 10.09
N PRO A 65 -2.74 -0.61 9.42
CA PRO A 65 -2.89 -0.61 7.97
C PRO A 65 -3.92 0.46 7.56
N PRO A 66 -3.77 1.08 6.37
CA PRO A 66 -4.75 2.03 5.89
C PRO A 66 -6.12 1.35 5.81
N PRO A 67 -7.21 2.09 6.08
CA PRO A 67 -8.55 1.53 6.05
C PRO A 67 -8.82 0.90 4.68
N LYS A 68 -9.41 -0.29 4.69
CA LYS A 68 -9.73 -1.02 3.46
C LYS A 68 -10.58 -0.14 2.55
N ARG A 69 -10.10 0.11 1.33
CA ARG A 69 -10.86 0.87 0.31
C ARG A 69 -12.19 0.18 0.08
N ARG A 70 -13.29 0.91 0.29
CA ARG A 70 -14.63 0.44 -0.07
C ARG A 70 -14.95 0.96 -1.46
N PRO A 71 -15.35 0.10 -2.42
CA PRO A 71 -15.69 0.55 -3.76
C PRO A 71 -16.89 1.48 -3.68
N THR A 72 -16.81 2.61 -4.40
CA THR A 72 -17.92 3.55 -4.52
C THR A 72 -18.90 3.06 -5.59
N LYS A 73 -20.19 3.29 -5.36
CA LYS A 73 -21.21 3.07 -6.40
C LYS A 73 -21.05 4.14 -7.49
N PRO A 74 -21.41 3.85 -8.76
CA PRO A 74 -21.55 4.88 -9.78
C PRO A 74 -22.43 6.03 -9.29
N THR A 75 -22.13 7.26 -9.72
CA THR A 75 -22.91 8.42 -9.30
C THR A 75 -24.31 8.38 -9.92
N LYS A 76 -25.29 8.99 -9.23
CA LYS A 76 -26.66 9.10 -9.75
C LYS A 76 -26.68 9.77 -11.13
N GLY A 77 -25.95 10.87 -11.29
CA GLY A 77 -25.85 11.57 -12.58
C GLY A 77 -25.19 10.75 -13.70
N SER A 78 -24.24 9.86 -13.38
CA SER A 78 -23.70 8.91 -14.37
C SER A 78 -24.76 7.90 -14.82
N THR A 79 -25.59 7.44 -13.88
CA THR A 79 -26.69 6.51 -14.16
C THR A 79 -27.76 7.16 -15.03
N GLU A 80 -28.13 8.40 -14.70
CA GLU A 80 -29.13 9.19 -15.44
C GLU A 80 -28.67 9.50 -16.87
N ARG A 81 -27.46 10.04 -17.04
CA ARG A 81 -26.88 10.29 -18.38
C ARG A 81 -26.81 9.04 -19.25
N ARG A 82 -26.52 7.87 -18.64
CA ARG A 82 -26.52 6.58 -19.35
C ARG A 82 -27.93 6.22 -19.86
N LEU A 83 -28.95 6.41 -19.02
CA LEU A 83 -30.34 6.12 -19.40
C LEU A 83 -30.83 7.08 -20.49
N GLU A 84 -30.54 8.38 -20.36
CA GLU A 84 -30.86 9.39 -21.36
C GLU A 84 -30.20 9.09 -22.70
N SER A 85 -28.89 8.79 -22.68
CA SER A 85 -28.14 8.40 -23.89
C SER A 85 -28.69 7.14 -24.54
N LYS A 86 -29.13 6.16 -23.74
CA LYS A 86 -29.79 4.95 -24.23
C LYS A 86 -31.11 5.30 -24.92
N GLY A 87 -31.92 6.18 -24.33
CA GLY A 87 -33.19 6.66 -24.89
C GLY A 87 -33.02 7.39 -26.22
N LYS A 88 -32.11 8.37 -26.28
CA LYS A 88 -31.76 9.09 -27.51
C LYS A 88 -31.34 8.13 -28.62
N ARG A 89 -30.49 7.14 -28.30
CA ARG A 89 -30.03 6.15 -29.28
C ARG A 89 -31.15 5.25 -29.80
N SER A 90 -32.10 4.85 -28.94
CA SER A 90 -33.26 4.06 -29.40
C SER A 90 -34.16 4.87 -30.32
N GLU A 91 -34.38 6.15 -30.02
CA GLU A 91 -35.19 7.04 -30.86
C GLU A 91 -34.55 7.26 -32.23
N THR A 92 -33.26 7.58 -32.28
CA THR A 92 -32.51 7.70 -33.54
C THR A 92 -32.58 6.42 -34.38
N LYS A 93 -32.53 5.24 -33.74
CA LYS A 93 -32.67 3.96 -34.46
C LYS A 93 -34.07 3.76 -35.02
N ARG A 94 -35.12 4.11 -34.26
CA ARG A 94 -36.52 4.00 -34.70
C ARG A 94 -36.80 4.88 -35.92
N LEU A 95 -36.40 6.14 -35.86
CA LEU A 95 -36.57 7.09 -36.96
C LEU A 95 -35.82 6.66 -38.23
N ARG A 96 -34.70 5.94 -38.11
CA ARG A 96 -33.97 5.40 -39.26
C ARG A 96 -34.68 4.21 -39.91
N SER A 97 -35.44 3.42 -39.13
CA SER A 97 -36.13 2.23 -39.64
C SER A 97 -37.51 2.52 -40.25
N GLU A 98 -38.09 3.68 -39.99
CA GLU A 98 -39.34 4.10 -40.63
C GLU A 98 -39.03 4.52 -42.09
N ARG A 99 -39.45 3.67 -43.05
CA ARG A 99 -39.46 4.04 -44.47
C ARG A 99 -40.59 5.05 -44.68
N PRO A 100 -40.36 6.16 -45.39
CA PRO A 100 -41.45 6.99 -45.85
C PRO A 100 -42.25 6.20 -46.89
N GLU A 101 -43.57 6.16 -46.71
CA GLU A 101 -44.55 5.80 -47.75
C GLU A 101 -44.55 6.88 -48.85
#